data_AF-A0A8C8X1K9-F1
#
_entry.id   AF-A0A8C8X1K9-F1
#
_cell.length_a   1.000
_cell.length_b   1.000
_cell.length_c   1.000
_cell.angle_alpha   90.00
_cell.angle_beta   90.00
_cell.angle_gamma   90.00
#
_symmetry.space_group_name_H-M   'P 1'
#
loop_
_entity.id
_entity.type
_entity.pdbx_description
1 polymer ?
#
loop_
_entity_poly.entity_id
_entity_poly.type
_entity_poly.pdbx_seq_one_letter_code
_entity_poly.pdbx_strand_id
1 'polypeptide(L)'
;MATAQLSHSIKIHKASKETVFPSQITNEHESLIMVKKLFATSISCITYLRGLFPESSYGERHLDDLSLKILREDKKCPGSLHIIKW
;
A
#
# COMPACT_ATOMS: atom_id res chain seq x y z
N MET A 1 -16.81 37.62 -35.51
CA MET A 1 -15.60 37.25 -34.74
C MET A 1 -15.96 37.25 -33.27
N ALA A 2 -16.10 36.07 -32.65
CA ALA A 2 -16.27 35.90 -31.20
C ALA A 2 -15.76 34.50 -30.86
N THR A 3 -14.69 34.43 -30.07
CA THR A 3 -13.99 33.18 -29.72
C THR A 3 -14.70 32.50 -28.55
N ALA A 4 -15.15 31.25 -28.75
CA ALA A 4 -15.64 30.39 -27.69
C ALA A 4 -14.44 29.89 -26.86
N GLN A 5 -14.36 30.26 -25.58
CA GLN A 5 -13.35 29.74 -24.67
C GLN A 5 -13.70 28.30 -24.27
N LEU A 6 -12.79 27.38 -24.63
CA LEU A 6 -12.81 25.97 -24.25
C LEU A 6 -12.49 25.85 -22.75
N SER A 7 -13.51 25.57 -21.93
CA SER A 7 -13.35 25.20 -20.53
C SER A 7 -12.71 23.81 -20.43
N HIS A 8 -11.40 23.76 -20.30
CA HIS A 8 -10.70 22.55 -19.90
C HIS A 8 -11.05 22.24 -18.44
N SER A 9 -12.06 21.40 -18.25
CA SER A 9 -12.29 20.71 -16.99
C SER A 9 -11.15 19.73 -16.78
N ILE A 10 -10.11 20.19 -16.07
CA ILE A 10 -9.10 19.30 -15.50
C ILE A 10 -9.86 18.40 -14.52
N LYS A 11 -10.24 17.21 -14.98
CA LYS A 11 -10.62 16.12 -14.09
C LYS A 11 -9.36 15.76 -13.32
N ILE A 12 -9.16 16.40 -12.17
CA ILE A 12 -8.21 15.93 -11.17
C ILE A 12 -8.72 14.55 -10.77
N HIS A 13 -8.15 13.52 -11.38
CA HIS A 13 -8.26 12.16 -10.86
C HIS A 13 -7.68 12.24 -9.45
N LYS A 14 -8.55 12.34 -8.44
CA LYS A 14 -8.20 12.18 -7.04
C LYS A 14 -7.65 10.76 -6.94
N ALA A 15 -6.33 10.62 -7.08
CA ALA A 15 -5.63 9.39 -6.75
C ALA A 15 -5.97 9.13 -5.29
N SER A 16 -6.90 8.20 -5.06
CA SER A 16 -7.20 7.69 -3.74
C SER A 16 -5.90 7.12 -3.20
N LYS A 17 -5.20 7.89 -2.37
CA LYS A 17 -4.00 7.47 -1.66
C LYS A 17 -4.46 6.33 -0.76
N GLU A 18 -4.30 5.09 -1.22
CA GLU A 18 -4.64 3.91 -0.42
C GLU A 18 -3.82 3.95 0.87
N THR A 19 -4.49 4.19 1.99
CA THR A 19 -3.88 4.19 3.30
C THR A 19 -3.53 2.76 3.71
N VAL A 20 -2.41 2.61 4.43
CA VAL A 20 -1.95 1.30 4.93
C VAL A 20 -2.97 0.70 5.90
N PHE A 21 -3.76 1.52 6.59
CA PHE A 21 -4.87 1.07 7.43
C PHE A 21 -6.18 1.75 7.03
N PRO A 22 -7.35 1.11 7.24
CA PRO A 22 -8.63 1.78 7.05
C PRO A 22 -8.74 2.98 8.01
N SER A 23 -9.36 4.07 7.55
CA SER A 23 -9.53 5.29 8.34
C SER A 23 -10.57 5.15 9.46
N GLN A 24 -11.47 4.17 9.34
CA GLN A 24 -12.50 3.90 10.33
C GLN A 24 -12.84 2.41 10.33
N ILE A 25 -13.13 1.85 11.50
CA ILE A 25 -13.53 0.45 11.68
C ILE A 25 -14.93 0.46 12.29
N THR A 26 -15.95 0.20 11.46
CA THR A 26 -17.36 0.26 11.89
C THR A 26 -18.07 -1.08 11.84
N ASN A 27 -17.47 -2.07 11.19
CA ASN A 27 -18.07 -3.39 10.99
C ASN A 27 -16.99 -4.47 11.01
N GLU A 28 -17.42 -5.72 11.01
CA GLU A 28 -16.53 -6.89 11.03
C GLU A 28 -15.63 -6.98 9.79
N HIS A 29 -16.10 -6.55 8.63
CA HIS A 29 -15.31 -6.57 7.40
C HIS A 29 -14.12 -5.60 7.46
N GLU A 30 -14.35 -4.37 7.92
CA GLU A 30 -13.27 -3.41 8.15
C GLU A 30 -12.30 -3.88 9.24
N SER A 31 -12.83 -4.56 10.27
CA SER A 31 -11.99 -5.16 11.31
C SER A 31 -11.07 -6.24 10.71
N LEU A 32 -11.61 -7.09 9.84
CA LEU A 32 -10.84 -8.11 9.12
C LEU A 32 -9.77 -7.48 8.22
N ILE A 33 -10.12 -6.43 7.46
CA ILE A 33 -9.17 -5.70 6.61
C ILE A 33 -8.06 -5.11 7.46
N MET A 34 -8.39 -4.45 8.58
CA MET A 34 -7.41 -3.87 9.48
C MET A 34 -6.42 -4.93 9.99
N VAL A 35 -6.92 -6.07 10.47
CA VAL A 35 -6.06 -7.15 10.99
C VAL A 35 -5.18 -7.74 9.89
N LYS A 36 -5.72 -7.97 8.68
CA LYS A 36 -4.93 -8.44 7.53
C LYS A 36 -3.79 -7.48 7.20
N LYS A 37 -4.08 -6.17 7.11
CA LYS A 37 -3.06 -5.15 6.81
C LYS A 37 -2.04 -5.00 7.95
N LEU A 38 -2.47 -5.16 9.21
CA LEU A 38 -1.59 -5.10 10.38
C LEU A 38 -0.58 -6.24 10.38
N PHE A 39 -1.07 -7.44 10.10
CA PHE A 39 -0.23 -8.62 10.02
C PHE A 39 0.80 -8.48 8.88
N ALA A 40 0.35 -8.11 7.69
CA ALA A 40 1.23 -7.89 6.53
C ALA A 40 2.32 -6.84 6.82
N THR A 41 1.95 -5.72 7.47
CA THR A 41 2.90 -4.66 7.84
C THR A 41 3.91 -5.14 8.88
N SER A 42 3.44 -5.85 9.91
CA SER A 42 4.29 -6.35 10.98
C SER A 42 5.32 -7.36 10.47
N ILE A 43 4.86 -8.34 9.67
CA ILE A 43 5.75 -9.33 9.06
C ILE A 43 6.75 -8.65 8.12
N SER A 44 6.31 -7.69 7.29
CA SER A 44 7.21 -6.94 6.41
C SER A 44 8.30 -6.20 7.20
N CYS A 45 7.95 -5.57 8.32
CA CYS A 45 8.91 -4.89 9.20
C CYS A 45 9.93 -5.88 9.78
N ILE A 46 9.48 -7.03 10.27
CA ILE A 46 10.36 -8.07 10.82
C ILE A 46 11.31 -8.59 9.74
N THR A 47 10.78 -8.98 8.58
CA THR A 47 11.59 -9.56 7.49
C THR A 47 12.58 -8.54 6.93
N TYR A 48 12.21 -7.24 6.92
CA TYR A 48 13.08 -6.16 6.48
C TYR A 48 14.25 -5.94 7.45
N LEU A 49 13.94 -5.73 8.74
CA LEU A 49 14.94 -5.49 9.78
C LEU A 49 15.89 -6.68 9.97
N ARG A 50 15.42 -7.90 9.71
CA ARG A 50 16.23 -9.13 9.76
C ARG A 50 16.97 -9.42 8.45
N GLY A 51 16.73 -8.66 7.38
CA GLY A 51 17.38 -8.88 6.08
C GLY A 51 17.04 -10.22 5.43
N LEU A 52 15.83 -10.75 5.66
CA LEU A 52 15.44 -12.08 5.15
C LEU A 52 15.22 -12.11 3.63
N PHE A 53 14.92 -10.95 3.05
CA PHE A 53 14.71 -10.76 1.62
C PHE A 53 15.52 -9.55 1.13
N PRO A 54 15.90 -9.51 -0.16
CA PRO A 54 16.61 -8.36 -0.71
C PRO A 54 15.74 -7.11 -0.70
N GLU A 55 16.38 -5.93 -0.72
CA GLU A 55 15.71 -4.63 -0.76
C GLU A 55 14.68 -4.52 -1.89
N SER A 56 14.95 -5.17 -3.05
CA SER A 56 14.05 -5.18 -4.21
C SER A 56 12.72 -5.88 -3.96
N SER A 57 12.63 -6.75 -2.95
CA SER A 57 11.39 -7.44 -2.58
C SER A 57 10.48 -6.57 -1.71
N TYR A 58 10.94 -5.41 -1.26
CA TYR A 58 10.14 -4.45 -0.53
C TYR A 58 9.81 -3.27 -1.43
N GLY A 59 8.73 -2.59 -1.10
CA GLY A 59 8.67 -1.21 -1.50
C GLY A 59 7.92 -0.34 -0.54
N GLU A 60 8.07 0.94 -0.77
CA GLU A 60 7.74 1.96 0.20
C GLU A 60 6.23 2.27 0.19
N ARG A 61 5.66 2.40 1.38
CA ARG A 61 4.32 2.91 1.63
C ARG A 61 4.39 3.91 2.77
N HIS A 62 3.74 5.05 2.64
CA HIS A 62 3.71 6.06 3.69
C HIS A 62 2.48 5.88 4.58
N LEU A 63 2.72 5.88 5.89
CA LEU A 63 1.71 6.00 6.92
C LEU A 63 2.00 7.31 7.67
N ASP A 64 1.21 8.35 7.39
CA ASP A 64 1.46 9.70 7.89
C ASP A 64 2.90 10.15 7.60
N ASP A 65 3.71 10.38 8.64
CA ASP A 65 5.11 10.79 8.53
C ASP A 65 6.10 9.62 8.54
N LEU A 66 5.61 8.37 8.58
CA LEU A 66 6.43 7.16 8.60
C LEU A 66 6.48 6.49 7.21
N SER A 67 7.70 6.24 6.72
CA SER A 67 7.95 5.35 5.58
C SER A 67 8.05 3.90 6.01
N LEU A 68 7.15 3.06 5.52
CA LEU A 68 7.12 1.62 5.77
C LEU A 68 7.65 0.84 4.56
N LYS A 69 8.48 -0.17 4.84
CA LYS A 69 8.92 -1.17 3.86
C LYS A 69 7.93 -2.32 3.87
N ILE A 70 7.08 -2.38 2.84
CA ILE A 70 6.06 -3.43 2.70
C ILE A 70 6.58 -4.47 1.72
N LEU A 71 6.55 -5.73 2.14
CA LEU A 71 6.95 -6.87 1.32
C LEU A 71 5.99 -6.97 0.12
N ARG A 72 6.55 -7.10 -1.08
CA ARG A 72 5.80 -7.16 -2.34
C ARG A 72 5.95 -8.54 -2.97
N GLU A 73 4.98 -8.84 -3.83
CA GLU A 73 5.07 -9.95 -4.76
C GLU A 73 6.21 -9.69 -5.74
N ASP A 74 7.32 -10.42 -5.56
CA ASP A 74 8.45 -10.39 -6.48
C ASP A 74 8.64 -11.77 -7.10
N LYS A 75 8.48 -11.83 -8.42
CA LYS A 75 8.69 -13.06 -9.22
C LYS A 75 10.13 -13.57 -9.13
N LYS A 76 11.08 -12.70 -8.77
CA LYS A 76 12.49 -13.07 -8.59
C LYS A 76 12.78 -13.65 -7.20
N CYS A 77 11.85 -13.54 -6.26
CA CYS A 77 11.99 -14.03 -4.90
C CYS A 77 10.74 -14.85 -4.51
N PRO A 78 10.61 -16.11 -4.97
CA PRO A 78 9.45 -16.94 -4.69
C PRO A 78 9.19 -17.15 -3.18
N GLY A 79 10.21 -17.00 -2.34
CA GLY A 79 10.07 -17.01 -0.88
C GLY A 79 9.22 -15.87 -0.32
N SER A 80 9.24 -14.68 -0.92
CA SER A 80 8.38 -13.57 -0.48
C SER A 80 6.90 -13.81 -0.84
N LEU A 81 6.64 -14.55 -1.93
CA LEU A 81 5.30 -14.86 -2.42
C LEU A 81 4.49 -15.72 -1.45
N HIS A 82 5.13 -16.66 -0.76
CA HIS A 82 4.45 -17.51 0.20
C HIS A 82 4.02 -16.76 1.47
N ILE A 83 4.71 -15.67 1.82
CA ILE A 83 4.42 -14.88 3.02
C ILE A 83 3.27 -13.90 2.80
N ILE A 84 3.10 -13.41 1.58
CA ILE A 84 2.11 -12.38 1.23
C ILE A 84 0.74 -12.93 0.78
N LYS A 85 0.62 -14.24 0.49
CA LYS A 85 -0.65 -14.87 0.07
C LYS A 85 -1.52 -15.27 1.27
N TRP A 86 -2.48 -14.42 1.67
CA TRP A 86 -3.47 -14.69 2.75
C TRP A 86 -4.86 -14.07 2.50
#